data_AF-A0A0C2BKE8-F1
#
_entry.id   AF-A0A0C2BKE8-F1
#
_cell.length_a   1.000
_cell.length_b   1.000
_cell.length_c   1.000
_cell.angle_alpha   90.00
_cell.angle_beta   90.00
_cell.angle_gamma   90.00
#
_symmetry.space_group_name_H-M   'P 1'
#
loop_
_entity.id
_entity.type
_entity.pdbx_description
1 polymer ?
#
loop_
_entity_poly.entity_id
_entity_poly.type
_entity_poly.pdbx_seq_one_letter_code
_entity_poly.pdbx_strand_id
1 'polypeptide(L)'
;MPCTFIRRFASISDRGPPPPPPCGLPPFIDKLPADAQKKLQEIWQNYKQGEKCYTEHGQTRELMESLPKEVRKAIFRHPPLPPPLMKQPKDVQDQFRAIFEDRSIPFEEKPKKMHELAQKVLIFR
;
A
#
# COMPACT_ATOMS: atom_id res chain seq x y z
N MET A 1 -0.53 -9.02 31.76
CA MET A 1 0.15 -7.75 31.45
C MET A 1 -0.22 -7.32 30.05
N PRO A 2 -0.78 -6.12 29.82
CA PRO A 2 -1.24 -5.77 28.47
C PRO A 2 -0.01 -5.43 27.62
N CYS A 3 0.18 -6.24 26.57
CA CYS A 3 1.17 -6.02 25.52
C CYS A 3 1.11 -4.58 24.99
N THR A 4 2.15 -3.80 25.26
CA THR A 4 2.47 -2.51 24.64
C THR A 4 2.53 -2.56 23.10
N PHE A 5 2.51 -3.77 22.53
CA PHE A 5 2.43 -4.06 21.10
C PHE A 5 1.16 -3.51 20.43
N ILE A 6 0.00 -3.60 21.09
CA ILE A 6 -1.30 -3.23 20.49
C ILE A 6 -1.44 -1.71 20.37
N ARG A 7 -0.86 -0.96 21.31
CA ARG A 7 -1.01 0.50 21.40
C ARG A 7 -0.29 1.28 20.29
N ARG A 8 0.69 0.67 19.60
CA ARG A 8 1.46 1.35 18.54
C ARG A 8 0.95 1.06 17.12
N PHE A 9 0.23 -0.05 16.91
CA PHE A 9 -0.43 -0.34 15.63
C PHE A 9 -1.63 0.58 15.37
N ALA A 10 -2.33 0.97 16.45
CA ALA A 10 -3.48 1.88 16.41
C ALA A 10 -3.13 3.33 16.01
N SER A 11 -1.84 3.71 15.98
CA SER A 11 -1.43 5.10 15.71
C SER A 11 -1.42 5.47 14.21
N ILE A 12 -1.80 4.57 13.31
CA ILE A 12 -2.00 4.91 11.89
C ILE A 12 -3.39 5.53 11.67
N SER A 13 -4.42 5.14 12.44
CA SER A 13 -5.80 5.59 12.27
C SER A 13 -6.09 6.99 12.82
N ASP A 14 -5.23 7.56 13.68
CA ASP A 14 -5.33 8.97 14.14
C ASP A 14 -4.77 9.98 13.13
N ARG A 15 -4.06 9.51 12.10
CA ARG A 15 -3.67 10.35 10.98
C ARG A 15 -4.81 10.28 9.98
N GLY A 16 -5.48 11.41 9.75
CA GLY A 16 -6.46 11.56 8.68
C GLY A 16 -5.94 10.99 7.35
N PRO A 17 -6.83 10.72 6.39
CA PRO A 17 -6.45 10.10 5.12
C PRO A 17 -5.26 10.84 4.51
N PRO A 18 -4.30 10.11 3.91
CA PRO A 18 -3.15 10.75 3.28
C PRO A 18 -3.64 11.80 2.28
N PRO A 19 -2.94 12.95 2.17
CA PRO A 19 -3.32 13.96 1.20
C PRO A 19 -3.38 13.33 -0.20
N PRO A 20 -4.29 13.79 -1.06
CA PRO A 20 -4.41 13.26 -2.40
C PRO A 20 -3.07 13.39 -3.14
N PRO A 21 -2.72 12.43 -4.01
CA PRO A 21 -1.53 12.54 -4.82
C PRO A 21 -1.58 13.83 -5.67
N PRO A 22 -0.41 14.42 -5.98
CA PRO A 22 -0.37 15.58 -6.86
C PRO A 22 -0.87 15.20 -8.26
N CYS A 23 -1.58 16.12 -8.91
CA CYS A 23 -1.95 15.97 -10.31
C CYS A 23 -0.69 16.04 -11.19
N GLY A 24 -0.56 15.10 -12.11
CA GLY A 24 0.51 15.05 -13.10
C GLY A 24 1.05 13.64 -13.28
N LEU A 25 1.99 13.51 -14.22
CA LEU A 25 2.64 12.24 -14.51
C LEU A 25 3.33 11.70 -13.24
N PRO A 26 3.06 10.45 -12.82
CA PRO A 26 3.64 9.91 -11.60
C PRO A 26 5.18 9.84 -11.66
N PRO A 27 5.89 10.19 -10.57
CA PRO A 27 7.36 10.27 -10.55
C PRO A 27 8.05 8.89 -10.61
N PHE A 28 7.28 7.81 -10.65
CA PHE A 28 7.79 6.44 -10.76
C PHE A 28 7.63 5.85 -12.17
N ILE A 29 7.27 6.66 -13.18
CA ILE A 29 7.02 6.18 -14.54
C ILE A 29 8.20 5.37 -15.09
N ASP A 30 9.44 5.79 -14.84
CA ASP A 30 10.63 5.12 -15.36
C ASP A 30 10.84 3.70 -14.79
N LYS A 31 10.13 3.34 -13.71
CA LYS A 31 10.16 2.01 -13.09
C LYS A 31 9.13 1.05 -13.68
N LEU A 32 8.23 1.55 -14.52
CA LEU A 32 7.22 0.73 -15.20
C LEU A 32 7.81 0.07 -16.45
N PRO A 33 7.26 -1.09 -16.87
CA PRO A 33 7.57 -1.65 -18.18
C PRO A 33 7.10 -0.70 -19.30
N ALA A 34 7.77 -0.73 -20.45
CA ALA A 34 7.53 0.21 -21.55
C ALA A 34 6.06 0.31 -21.99
N ASP A 35 5.32 -0.81 -22.01
CA ASP A 35 3.89 -0.82 -22.31
C ASP A 35 3.06 0.02 -21.31
N ALA A 36 3.36 -0.13 -20.02
CA ALA A 36 2.67 0.61 -18.97
C ALA A 36 3.10 2.08 -18.92
N GLN A 37 4.36 2.39 -19.26
CA GLN A 37 4.82 3.78 -19.41
C GLN A 37 4.03 4.49 -20.50
N LYS A 38 3.88 3.86 -21.67
CA LYS A 38 3.16 4.43 -22.80
C LYS A 38 1.69 4.69 -22.46
N LYS A 39 1.00 3.71 -21.85
CA LYS A 39 -0.38 3.87 -21.37
C LYS A 39 -0.52 5.00 -20.36
N LEU A 40 0.45 5.14 -19.45
CA LEU A 40 0.44 6.21 -18.46
C LEU A 40 0.63 7.59 -19.13
N GLN A 41 1.52 7.70 -20.13
CA GLN A 41 1.65 8.92 -20.91
C GLN A 41 0.36 9.26 -21.64
N GLU A 42 -0.32 8.27 -22.23
CA GLU A 42 -1.61 8.45 -22.91
C GLU A 42 -2.74 8.91 -21.97
N ILE A 43 -2.77 8.41 -20.72
CA ILE A 43 -3.73 8.85 -19.70
C ILE A 43 -3.53 10.34 -19.38
N TRP A 44 -2.28 10.76 -19.21
CA TRP A 44 -1.94 12.13 -18.78
C TRP A 44 -1.69 13.10 -19.95
N GLN A 45 -1.75 12.66 -21.21
CA GLN A 45 -1.39 13.48 -22.39
C GLN A 45 -2.27 14.72 -22.57
N ASN A 46 -3.54 14.64 -22.17
CA ASN A 46 -4.52 15.71 -22.33
C ASN A 46 -4.72 16.52 -21.04
N TYR A 47 -4.06 16.13 -19.95
CA TYR A 47 -4.19 16.80 -18.67
C TYR A 47 -3.58 18.20 -18.73
N LYS A 48 -4.33 19.19 -18.25
CA LYS A 48 -3.87 20.58 -18.14
C LYS A 48 -3.61 20.96 -16.69
N GLN A 49 -2.48 21.61 -16.45
CA GLN A 49 -2.11 22.06 -15.11
C GLN A 49 -3.17 23.00 -14.52
N GLY A 50 -3.68 22.65 -13.35
CA GLY A 50 -4.75 23.40 -12.68
C GLY A 50 -6.15 22.81 -12.86
N GLU A 51 -6.34 21.85 -13.78
CA GLU A 51 -7.58 21.09 -13.87
C GLU A 51 -7.63 19.95 -12.84
N LYS A 52 -8.86 19.49 -12.58
CA LYS A 52 -9.12 18.35 -11.70
C LYS A 52 -8.64 17.06 -12.37
N CYS A 53 -7.79 16.30 -11.69
CA CYS A 53 -7.15 15.09 -12.22
C CYS A 53 -7.79 13.78 -11.72
N TYR A 54 -9.07 13.79 -11.35
CA TYR A 54 -9.73 12.62 -10.75
C TYR A 54 -9.80 11.44 -11.72
N THR A 55 -10.05 11.73 -13.01
CA THR A 55 -10.16 10.72 -14.07
C THR A 55 -8.82 10.06 -14.32
N GLU A 56 -7.76 10.86 -14.45
CA GLU A 56 -6.39 10.43 -14.72
C GLU A 56 -5.85 9.61 -13.54
N HIS A 57 -6.17 9.99 -12.30
CA HIS A 57 -5.87 9.19 -11.13
C HIS A 57 -6.63 7.86 -11.13
N GLY A 58 -7.91 7.85 -11.50
CA GLY A 58 -8.71 6.64 -11.63
C GLY A 58 -8.11 5.67 -12.66
N GLN A 59 -7.82 6.16 -13.86
CA GLN A 59 -7.20 5.36 -14.94
C GLN A 59 -5.79 4.91 -14.59
N THR A 60 -4.99 5.77 -13.93
CA THR A 60 -3.66 5.39 -13.43
C THR A 60 -3.78 4.25 -12.42
N ARG A 61 -4.76 4.31 -11.52
CA ARG A 61 -5.00 3.26 -10.53
C ARG A 61 -5.39 1.95 -11.20
N GLU A 62 -6.29 1.99 -12.17
CA GLU A 62 -6.71 0.81 -12.94
C GLU A 62 -5.53 0.19 -13.69
N LEU A 63 -4.72 1.02 -14.35
CA LEU A 63 -3.49 0.58 -15.00
C LEU A 63 -2.57 -0.10 -14.00
N MET A 64 -2.31 0.53 -12.84
CA MET A 64 -1.46 -0.07 -11.80
C MET A 64 -2.04 -1.40 -11.31
N GLU A 65 -3.35 -1.51 -11.13
CA GLU A 65 -4.01 -2.73 -10.65
C GLU A 65 -3.90 -3.90 -11.63
N SER A 66 -3.86 -3.61 -12.93
CA SER A 66 -3.65 -4.58 -14.01
C SER A 66 -2.23 -5.15 -14.06
N LEU A 67 -1.25 -4.47 -13.47
CA LEU A 67 0.15 -4.89 -13.52
C LEU A 67 0.44 -6.12 -12.65
N PRO A 68 1.42 -6.95 -13.07
CA PRO A 68 1.91 -8.06 -12.27
C PRO A 68 2.32 -7.62 -10.86
N LYS A 69 2.10 -8.49 -9.87
CA LYS A 69 2.38 -8.22 -8.46
C LYS A 69 3.82 -7.75 -8.23
N GLU A 70 4.77 -8.32 -8.97
CA GLU A 70 6.19 -8.02 -8.77
C GLU A 70 6.60 -6.65 -9.32
N VAL A 71 5.98 -6.23 -10.42
CA VAL A 71 6.14 -4.86 -10.94
C VAL A 71 5.59 -3.86 -9.94
N ARG A 72 4.39 -4.12 -9.37
CA ARG A 72 3.81 -3.26 -8.34
C ARG A 72 4.67 -3.15 -7.09
N LYS A 73 5.28 -4.25 -6.63
CA LYS A 73 6.19 -4.26 -5.48
C LYS A 73 7.45 -3.43 -5.70
N ALA A 74 7.96 -3.39 -6.93
CA ALA A 74 9.12 -2.57 -7.28
C ALA A 74 8.82 -1.05 -7.21
N ILE A 75 7.57 -0.68 -7.43
CA ILE A 75 7.09 0.71 -7.46
C ILE A 75 6.65 1.16 -6.07
N PHE A 76 5.72 0.42 -5.46
CA PHE A 76 5.18 0.71 -4.14
C PHE A 76 5.98 -0.06 -3.10
N ARG A 77 7.04 0.56 -2.58
CA ARG A 77 7.71 0.00 -1.40
C ARG A 77 6.71 0.04 -0.24
N HIS A 78 6.35 -1.15 0.25
CA HIS A 78 5.57 -1.22 1.48
C HIS A 78 6.32 -0.48 2.58
N PRO A 79 5.60 0.29 3.43
CA PRO A 79 6.18 0.84 4.63
C PRO A 79 6.92 -0.27 5.38
N PRO A 80 8.09 0.02 5.96
CA PRO A 80 8.78 -0.94 6.80
C PRO A 80 7.82 -1.48 7.86
N LEU A 81 7.87 -2.80 8.10
CA LEU A 81 7.10 -3.40 9.20
C LEU A 81 7.44 -2.66 10.50
N PRO A 82 6.48 -2.44 11.41
CA PRO A 82 6.76 -1.78 12.66
C PRO A 82 7.86 -2.54 13.44
N PRO A 83 8.70 -1.84 14.23
CA PRO A 83 9.89 -2.44 14.86
C PRO A 83 9.66 -3.75 15.62
N PRO A 84 8.52 -3.92 16.34
CA PRO A 84 8.23 -5.18 17.00
C PRO A 84 8.06 -6.38 16.06
N LEU A 85 7.54 -6.16 14.84
CA LEU A 85 7.40 -7.19 13.81
C LEU A 85 8.71 -7.46 13.07
N MET A 86 9.59 -6.46 12.92
CA MET A 86 10.90 -6.68 12.28
C MET A 86 11.77 -7.71 13.04
N LYS A 87 11.57 -7.84 14.35
CA LYS A 87 12.29 -8.80 15.20
C LYS A 87 11.74 -10.22 15.14
N GLN A 88 10.59 -10.42 14.49
CA GLN A 88 9.96 -11.74 14.37
C GLN A 88 10.58 -12.56 13.24
N PRO A 89 10.43 -13.90 13.26
CA PRO A 89 10.89 -14.74 12.16
C PRO A 89 10.23 -14.34 10.83
N LYS A 90 10.93 -14.62 9.73
CA LYS A 90 10.47 -14.26 8.37
C LYS A 90 9.07 -14.80 8.06
N ASP A 91 8.76 -16.03 8.48
CA ASP A 91 7.43 -16.63 8.32
C ASP A 91 6.32 -15.76 8.95
N VAL A 92 6.51 -15.31 10.19
CA VAL A 92 5.56 -14.43 10.88
C VAL A 92 5.45 -13.09 10.15
N GLN A 93 6.57 -12.51 9.72
CA GLN A 93 6.57 -11.27 8.94
C GLN A 93 5.78 -11.43 7.62
N ASP A 94 5.93 -12.56 6.93
CA ASP A 94 5.27 -12.84 5.66
C ASP A 94 3.75 -13.01 5.85
N GLN A 95 3.29 -13.57 6.97
CA GLN A 95 1.86 -13.61 7.31
C GLN A 95 1.26 -12.20 7.46
N PHE A 96 1.97 -11.28 8.13
CA PHE A 96 1.51 -9.88 8.23
C PHE A 96 1.55 -9.16 6.87
N ARG A 97 2.59 -9.40 6.06
CA ARG A 97 2.69 -8.85 4.70
C ARG A 97 1.57 -9.36 3.80
N ALA A 98 1.15 -10.62 3.94
CA ALA A 98 0.04 -11.16 3.19
C ALA A 98 -1.26 -10.36 3.43
N ILE A 99 -1.57 -9.99 4.67
CA ILE A 99 -2.74 -9.15 5.00
C ILE A 99 -2.60 -7.74 4.39
N PHE A 100 -1.39 -7.15 4.42
CA PHE A 100 -1.15 -5.86 3.78
C PHE A 100 -1.29 -5.91 2.26
N GLU A 101 -0.84 -6.98 1.63
CA GLU A 101 -0.84 -7.18 0.18
C GLU A 101 -2.19 -7.67 -0.36
N ASP A 102 -3.04 -8.24 0.49
CA ASP A 102 -4.36 -8.71 0.11
C ASP A 102 -5.23 -7.53 -0.31
N ARG A 103 -5.68 -7.55 -1.57
CA ARG A 103 -6.55 -6.54 -2.16
C ARG A 103 -8.02 -6.85 -1.92
N SER A 104 -8.36 -8.08 -1.56
CA SER A 104 -9.71 -8.50 -1.21
C SER A 104 -10.12 -7.98 0.17
N ILE A 105 -9.15 -7.58 1.01
CA ILE A 105 -9.39 -6.99 2.33
C ILE A 105 -9.42 -5.46 2.18
N PRO A 106 -10.55 -4.78 2.46
CA PRO A 106 -10.60 -3.33 2.44
C PRO A 106 -9.64 -2.72 3.48
N PHE A 107 -9.12 -1.53 3.20
CA PHE A 107 -8.08 -0.90 4.03
C PHE A 107 -8.49 -0.79 5.51
N GLU A 108 -9.75 -0.44 5.78
CA GLU A 108 -10.32 -0.31 7.13
C GLU A 108 -10.38 -1.64 7.89
N GLU A 109 -10.44 -2.78 7.20
CA GLU A 109 -10.49 -4.10 7.83
C GLU A 109 -9.10 -4.70 8.10
N LYS A 110 -8.07 -4.22 7.40
CA LYS A 110 -6.69 -4.70 7.57
C LYS A 110 -6.21 -4.60 9.02
N PRO A 111 -6.40 -3.49 9.76
CA PRO A 111 -6.01 -3.39 11.17
C PRO A 111 -6.62 -4.49 12.04
N LYS A 112 -7.90 -4.83 11.83
CA LYS A 112 -8.59 -5.89 12.58
C LYS A 112 -7.96 -7.27 12.30
N LYS A 113 -7.76 -7.61 11.02
CA LYS A 113 -7.12 -8.87 10.61
C LYS A 113 -5.70 -8.99 11.14
N MET A 114 -4.93 -7.90 11.12
CA MET A 114 -3.59 -7.87 11.70
C MET A 114 -3.61 -8.04 13.21
N HIS A 115 -4.58 -7.45 13.92
CA HIS A 115 -4.74 -7.65 15.35
C HIS A 115 -5.04 -9.11 15.70
N GLU A 116 -5.97 -9.74 14.99
CA GLU A 116 -6.29 -11.17 15.14
C GLU A 116 -5.06 -12.06 14.88
N LEU A 117 -4.27 -11.74 13.85
CA LEU A 117 -3.03 -12.45 13.55
C LEU A 117 -2.01 -12.28 14.69
N ALA A 118 -1.81 -11.05 15.17
CA ALA A 118 -0.89 -10.76 16.27
C ALA A 118 -1.26 -11.52 17.55
N GLN A 119 -2.54 -11.63 17.87
CA GLN A 119 -3.00 -12.42 19.01
C GLN A 119 -2.63 -13.91 18.87
N LYS A 120 -2.68 -14.46 17.65
CA LYS A 120 -2.35 -15.87 17.41
C LYS A 120 -0.86 -16.15 17.46
N VAL A 121 -0.04 -15.32 16.81
CA VAL A 121 1.38 -15.65 16.54
C VAL A 121 2.38 -14.99 17.48
N LEU A 122 1.96 -13.96 18.24
CA LEU A 122 2.84 -13.19 19.13
C LEU A 122 2.49 -13.31 20.62
N ILE A 123 1.28 -13.77 20.98
CA ILE A 123 0.85 -13.91 22.38
C ILE A 123 0.96 -15.36 22.86
N PHE A 124 0.76 -16.34 22.00
CA PHE A 124 0.89 -17.78 22.32
C PHE A 124 2.33 -18.30 22.14
N ARG A 125 3.33 -17.42 22.24
CA ARG A 125 4.73 -17.76 22.04
C ARG A 125 5.61 -17.23 23.16
#